data_AF-A0AA85JAU4-F1
#
_entry.id   AF-A0AA85JAU4-F1
#
_cell.length_a   1.000
_cell.length_b   1.000
_cell.length_c   1.000
_cell.angle_alpha   90.00
_cell.angle_beta   90.00
_cell.angle_gamma   90.00
#
_symmetry.space_group_name_H-M   'P 1'
#
loop_
_entity.id
_entity.type
_entity.pdbx_description
1 polymer ?
#
loop_
_entity_poly.entity_id
_entity_poly.type
_entity_poly.pdbx_seq_one_letter_code
_entity_poly.pdbx_strand_id
1 'polypeptide(L)'
;MSKILRSITSGFIRLTARRRMSLQSKYMQEEFCILVDETDCVLGFANKQNCHQVIGDKCLLHRAFSLFLFRRGTTNGNPNGSLELLMQKRSTNKPTFPSLWSNTCCSHPIRNFPDEMVELDAIGVKKAAQRKALHELGIKADFLPLSRINFLGRVLYAATNEPFSQNKFAEHEVDYILVSVLDPVATQNTNTNLLEVNPDEVSDVRWVSLDEFESMEHFSPNYTNLSPTANAYLCKSNITPWLRGLLTSGLLRKLWSWAEASCSDQSQGRFLIEDNFWDRNRIIHLSAKDVQ
;
A
#
# COMPACT_ATOMS: atom_id res chain seq x y z
N MET A 1 41.21 52.08 35.06
CA MET A 1 41.47 52.33 33.62
C MET A 1 42.71 51.55 33.20
N SER A 2 42.70 50.97 32.00
CA SER A 2 43.70 50.06 31.39
C SER A 2 43.65 48.61 31.90
N LYS A 3 43.13 47.65 31.11
CA LYS A 3 43.71 46.91 29.97
C LYS A 3 44.80 45.90 30.40
N ILE A 4 44.50 44.62 30.11
CA ILE A 4 45.37 43.43 29.92
C ILE A 4 45.49 42.48 31.13
N LEU A 5 44.86 41.31 31.00
CA LEU A 5 45.19 39.94 31.44
C LEU A 5 43.88 39.13 31.27
N ARG A 6 43.72 38.00 30.58
CA ARG A 6 44.61 36.98 30.02
C ARG A 6 43.91 36.28 28.85
N SER A 7 44.74 35.78 27.96
CA SER A 7 44.42 34.93 26.82
C SER A 7 44.15 33.47 27.25
N ILE A 8 43.61 32.71 26.29
CA ILE A 8 43.63 31.24 26.14
C ILE A 8 42.62 30.45 27.00
N THR A 9 41.49 30.06 26.39
CA THR A 9 41.08 28.66 26.06
C THR A 9 39.57 28.59 25.90
N SER A 10 39.08 28.56 24.65
CA SER A 10 37.98 27.67 24.27
C SER A 10 37.95 27.55 22.75
N GLY A 11 38.96 26.85 22.23
CA GLY A 11 38.83 26.25 20.92
C GLY A 11 37.67 25.25 20.93
N PHE A 12 36.96 25.21 19.80
CA PHE A 12 36.24 24.04 19.31
C PHE A 12 35.26 23.35 20.25
N ILE A 13 34.01 23.83 20.25
CA ILE A 13 32.87 22.92 20.08
C ILE A 13 31.87 23.59 19.11
N ARG A 14 32.14 23.50 17.79
CA ARG A 14 31.04 23.50 16.82
C ARG A 14 30.40 22.11 16.94
N LEU A 15 29.47 21.97 17.87
CA LEU A 15 28.48 20.89 17.82
C LEU A 15 27.67 21.14 16.55
N THR A 16 28.04 20.44 15.48
CA THR A 16 27.18 20.29 14.32
C THR A 16 25.92 19.62 14.81
N ALA A 17 24.84 20.40 14.91
CA ALA A 17 23.51 19.85 15.07
C ALA A 17 23.26 18.95 13.84
N ARG A 18 23.50 17.64 13.98
CA ARG A 18 23.05 16.65 13.00
C ARG A 18 21.56 16.86 12.86
N ARG A 19 21.12 17.38 11.72
CA ARG A 19 19.71 17.54 11.37
C ARG A 19 19.06 16.17 11.51
N ARG A 20 18.20 15.99 12.52
CA ARG A 20 17.50 14.73 12.76
C ARG A 20 16.65 14.44 11.51
N MET A 21 16.99 13.36 10.79
CA MET A 21 16.23 12.93 9.62
C MET A 21 14.80 12.56 10.03
N SER A 22 13.82 12.83 9.16
CA SER A 22 12.47 12.31 9.37
C SER A 22 12.47 10.78 9.32
N LEU A 23 11.50 10.14 9.98
CA LEU A 23 11.38 8.68 9.99
C LEU A 23 11.26 8.12 8.56
N GLN A 24 10.45 8.77 7.72
CA GLN A 24 10.31 8.44 6.31
C GLN A 24 11.64 8.57 5.55
N SER A 25 12.46 9.60 5.83
CA SER A 25 13.79 9.73 5.21
C SER A 25 14.73 8.59 5.61
N LYS A 26 14.61 8.10 6.85
CA LYS A 26 15.38 6.95 7.33
C LYS A 26 14.98 5.68 6.57
N TYR A 27 13.68 5.41 6.44
CA TYR A 27 13.18 4.28 5.64
C TYR A 27 13.64 4.36 4.19
N MET A 28 13.58 5.55 3.58
CA MET A 28 14.04 5.78 2.21
C MET A 28 15.52 5.43 1.99
N GLN A 29 16.37 5.62 2.99
CA GLN A 29 17.81 5.35 2.89
C GLN A 29 18.23 3.94 3.31
N GLU A 30 17.54 3.35 4.29
CA GLU A 30 17.96 2.12 4.94
C GLU A 30 17.23 0.86 4.43
N GLU A 31 16.05 0.99 3.83
CA GLU A 31 15.29 -0.13 3.27
C GLU A 31 15.68 -0.38 1.81
N PHE A 32 16.07 -1.62 1.49
CA PHE A 32 16.52 -2.02 0.16
C PHE A 32 15.46 -2.87 -0.56
N CYS A 33 14.84 -2.30 -1.59
CA CYS A 33 13.88 -2.99 -2.46
C CYS A 33 14.59 -3.92 -3.44
N ILE A 34 13.84 -4.90 -3.95
CA ILE A 34 14.30 -5.85 -4.96
C ILE A 34 14.12 -5.23 -6.34
N LEU A 35 15.20 -4.99 -7.07
CA LEU A 35 15.15 -4.57 -8.47
C LEU A 35 14.82 -5.78 -9.34
N VAL A 36 13.91 -5.61 -10.29
CA VAL A 36 13.46 -6.69 -11.18
C VAL A 36 13.36 -6.23 -12.64
N ASP A 37 13.36 -7.17 -13.56
CA ASP A 37 12.91 -6.93 -14.93
C ASP A 37 11.39 -7.06 -15.08
N GLU A 38 10.87 -6.85 -16.29
CA GLU A 38 9.44 -6.90 -16.58
C GLU A 38 8.83 -8.31 -16.44
N THR A 39 9.67 -9.35 -16.33
CA THR A 39 9.27 -10.74 -16.05
C THR A 39 9.46 -11.10 -14.57
N ASP A 40 9.64 -10.08 -13.73
CA ASP A 40 9.84 -10.21 -12.29
C ASP A 40 11.14 -10.95 -11.90
N CYS A 41 12.11 -11.09 -12.81
CA CYS A 41 13.40 -11.71 -12.48
C CYS A 41 14.29 -10.72 -11.71
N VAL A 42 14.93 -11.17 -10.63
CA VAL A 42 15.75 -10.32 -9.76
C VAL A 42 17.01 -9.86 -10.48
N LEU A 43 17.21 -8.53 -10.53
CA LEU A 43 18.39 -7.88 -11.12
C LEU A 43 19.38 -7.39 -10.05
N GLY A 44 18.91 -7.16 -8.82
CA GLY A 44 19.72 -6.66 -7.72
C GLY A 44 18.89 -5.97 -6.66
N PHE A 45 19.50 -5.03 -5.93
CA PHE A 45 18.85 -4.28 -4.86
C PHE A 45 19.26 -2.81 -4.92
N ALA A 46 18.32 -1.93 -4.60
CA ALA A 46 18.60 -0.51 -4.37
C ALA A 46 17.80 -0.03 -3.17
N ASN A 47 18.28 1.02 -2.51
CA ASN A 47 17.50 1.63 -1.44
C ASN A 47 16.20 2.23 -2.00
N LYS A 48 15.19 2.32 -1.15
CA LYS A 48 13.87 2.81 -1.52
C LYS A 48 13.92 4.20 -2.17
N GLN A 49 14.80 5.08 -1.69
CA GLN A 49 15.02 6.38 -2.31
C GLN A 49 15.38 6.27 -3.79
N ASN A 50 16.37 5.45 -4.13
CA ASN A 50 16.83 5.28 -5.50
C ASN A 50 15.79 4.56 -6.37
N CYS A 51 15.00 3.64 -5.79
CA CYS A 51 13.93 2.97 -6.52
C CYS A 51 12.85 3.94 -6.99
N HIS A 52 12.48 4.91 -6.15
CA HIS A 52 11.37 5.82 -6.43
C HIS A 52 11.84 7.15 -7.03
N GLN A 53 13.12 7.49 -6.93
CA GLN A 53 13.64 8.75 -7.45
C GLN A 53 13.51 8.79 -8.98
N VAL A 54 12.92 9.87 -9.49
CA VAL A 54 12.85 10.11 -10.93
C VAL A 54 14.23 10.53 -11.45
N ILE A 55 14.76 9.77 -12.40
CA ILE A 55 16.00 10.07 -13.12
C ILE A 55 15.66 10.12 -14.62
N GLY A 56 15.72 11.31 -15.21
CA GLY A 56 15.13 11.54 -16.52
C GLY A 56 13.60 11.48 -16.43
N ASP A 57 13.00 10.52 -17.13
CA ASP A 57 11.54 10.33 -17.19
C ASP A 57 11.08 9.01 -16.53
N LYS A 58 11.97 8.31 -15.82
CA LYS A 58 11.69 6.98 -15.24
C LYS A 58 12.26 6.85 -13.83
N CYS A 59 11.74 5.87 -13.09
CA CYS A 59 12.36 5.34 -11.88
C CYS A 59 12.60 3.83 -12.05
N LEU A 60 13.37 3.23 -11.14
CA LEU A 60 13.82 1.83 -11.29
C LEU A 60 12.65 0.87 -11.07
N LEU A 61 12.52 -0.13 -11.95
CA LEU A 61 11.55 -1.19 -11.77
C LEU A 61 11.91 -2.05 -10.56
N HIS A 62 10.96 -2.21 -9.65
CA HIS A 62 11.17 -2.97 -8.42
C HIS A 62 9.93 -3.77 -8.03
N ARG A 63 10.14 -4.83 -7.23
CA ARG A 63 9.04 -5.68 -6.75
C ARG A 63 8.28 -4.98 -5.62
N ALA A 64 6.96 -5.03 -5.69
CA ALA A 64 6.06 -4.48 -4.69
C ALA A 64 4.93 -5.47 -4.35
N PHE A 65 4.08 -5.09 -3.40
CA PHE A 65 2.84 -5.79 -3.11
C PHE A 65 1.72 -4.82 -2.73
N SER A 66 0.50 -5.27 -2.97
CA SER A 66 -0.74 -4.62 -2.61
C SER A 66 -1.65 -5.63 -1.91
N LEU A 67 -1.85 -5.42 -0.61
CA LEU A 67 -2.76 -6.20 0.24
C LEU A 67 -4.18 -5.60 0.18
N PHE A 68 -5.16 -6.48 -0.03
CA PHE A 68 -6.59 -6.20 0.06
C PHE A 68 -7.18 -7.06 1.18
N LEU A 69 -7.50 -6.42 2.31
CA LEU A 69 -8.11 -7.07 3.46
C LEU A 69 -9.60 -6.79 3.49
N PHE A 70 -10.39 -7.85 3.39
CA PHE A 70 -11.84 -7.78 3.47
C PHE A 70 -12.34 -8.22 4.85
N ARG A 71 -13.50 -7.72 5.23
CA ARG A 71 -14.33 -8.28 6.29
C ARG A 71 -15.74 -8.49 5.78
N ARG A 72 -16.50 -9.37 6.44
CA ARG A 72 -17.96 -9.40 6.29
C ARG A 72 -18.52 -8.15 6.95
N GLY A 73 -19.21 -7.31 6.17
CA GLY A 73 -19.95 -6.17 6.69
C GLY A 73 -21.05 -6.67 7.63
N THR A 74 -21.28 -5.95 8.72
CA THR A 74 -22.33 -6.26 9.70
C THR A 74 -23.48 -5.27 9.59
N THR A 75 -23.76 -4.76 8.39
CA THR A 75 -24.77 -3.72 8.16
C THR A 75 -26.09 -4.15 8.81
N ASN A 76 -26.58 -3.36 9.77
CA ASN A 76 -27.77 -3.64 10.58
C ASN A 76 -27.73 -4.95 11.40
N GLY A 77 -26.55 -5.41 11.80
CA GLY A 77 -26.38 -6.64 12.58
C GLY A 77 -26.54 -7.93 11.79
N ASN A 78 -26.57 -7.87 10.45
CA ASN A 78 -26.62 -9.06 9.61
C ASN A 78 -25.22 -9.69 9.50
N PRO A 79 -24.97 -10.90 10.05
CA PRO A 79 -23.67 -11.58 9.95
C PRO A 79 -23.38 -12.10 8.52
N ASN A 80 -24.35 -12.04 7.62
CA ASN A 80 -24.24 -12.37 6.20
C ASN A 80 -24.25 -11.11 5.31
N GLY A 81 -23.82 -9.96 5.82
CA GLY A 81 -23.66 -8.76 5.01
C GLY A 81 -22.59 -8.93 3.91
N SER A 82 -22.63 -8.04 2.93
CA SER A 82 -21.65 -7.98 1.83
C SER A 82 -20.24 -7.72 2.37
N LEU A 83 -19.22 -8.09 1.58
CA LEU A 83 -17.84 -7.78 1.98
C LEU A 83 -17.60 -6.27 1.96
N GLU A 84 -16.73 -5.83 2.87
CA GLU A 84 -16.18 -4.48 2.92
C GLU A 84 -14.65 -4.58 2.83
N LEU A 85 -14.02 -3.71 2.04
CA LEU A 85 -12.57 -3.57 1.91
C LEU A 85 -12.04 -2.54 2.91
N LEU A 86 -10.97 -2.88 3.64
CA LEU A 86 -10.23 -1.90 4.44
C LEU A 86 -9.37 -1.03 3.52
N MET A 87 -9.63 0.27 3.53
CA MET A 87 -8.85 1.29 2.87
C MET A 87 -8.08 2.12 3.89
N GLN A 88 -6.90 2.58 3.49
CA GLN A 88 -6.11 3.53 4.27
C GLN A 88 -5.94 4.85 3.53
N LYS A 89 -5.95 5.96 4.27
CA LYS A 89 -5.52 7.26 3.79
C LYS A 89 -4.06 7.46 4.19
N ARG A 90 -3.19 7.62 3.20
CA ARG A 90 -1.76 7.83 3.40
C ARG A 90 -1.51 9.07 4.27
N SER A 91 -0.51 9.04 5.15
CA SER A 91 -0.14 10.23 5.94
C SER A 91 0.37 11.35 5.03
N THR A 92 0.36 12.58 5.54
CA THR A 92 0.95 13.74 4.85
C THR A 92 2.48 13.65 4.72
N ASN A 93 3.11 12.78 5.51
CA ASN A 93 4.56 12.61 5.55
C ASN A 93 5.08 11.61 4.51
N LYS A 94 4.20 10.85 3.83
CA LYS A 94 4.61 9.87 2.81
C LYS A 94 5.32 10.55 1.64
N PRO A 95 6.49 10.06 1.18
CA PRO A 95 7.20 10.65 0.04
C PRO A 95 6.43 10.55 -1.29
N THR A 96 5.69 9.45 -1.47
CA THR A 96 4.80 9.23 -2.62
C THR A 96 3.34 9.27 -2.17
N PHE A 97 2.50 9.91 -2.97
CA PHE A 97 1.05 10.02 -2.83
C PHE A 97 0.57 10.42 -1.43
N PRO A 98 1.12 11.47 -0.80
CA PRO A 98 0.69 11.89 0.52
C PRO A 98 -0.80 12.24 0.52
N SER A 99 -1.51 11.87 1.59
CA SER A 99 -2.95 12.17 1.79
C SER A 99 -3.93 11.51 0.83
N LEU A 100 -3.48 10.71 -0.14
CA LEU A 100 -4.36 9.93 -1.00
C LEU A 100 -4.81 8.65 -0.32
N TRP A 101 -6.04 8.23 -0.62
CA TRP A 101 -6.59 6.95 -0.22
C TRP A 101 -6.10 5.83 -1.12
N SER A 102 -5.87 4.66 -0.54
CA SER A 102 -5.43 3.47 -1.27
C SER A 102 -6.08 2.21 -0.69
N ASN A 103 -5.78 1.04 -1.25
CA ASN A 103 -6.15 -0.24 -0.65
C ASN A 103 -5.44 -0.44 0.70
N THR A 104 -5.67 -1.58 1.34
CA THR A 104 -5.31 -1.81 2.74
C THR A 104 -3.85 -1.48 3.06
N CYS A 105 -2.89 -2.07 2.34
CA CYS A 105 -1.48 -1.78 2.56
C CYS A 105 -0.68 -2.06 1.27
N CYS A 106 0.14 -1.09 0.86
CA CYS A 106 1.05 -1.22 -0.29
C CYS A 106 2.48 -0.96 0.18
N SER A 107 3.40 -1.87 -0.13
CA SER A 107 4.82 -1.67 0.16
C SER A 107 5.68 -2.68 -0.61
N HIS A 108 6.86 -3.00 -0.08
CA HIS A 108 7.91 -3.74 -0.78
C HIS A 108 8.41 -4.88 0.11
N PRO A 109 8.67 -6.07 -0.44
CA PRO A 109 9.62 -6.99 0.17
C PRO A 109 11.01 -6.34 0.16
N ILE A 110 11.75 -6.43 1.27
CA ILE A 110 13.04 -5.74 1.40
C ILE A 110 14.16 -6.68 1.82
N ARG A 111 15.34 -6.45 1.25
CA ARG A 111 16.54 -7.29 1.47
C ARG A 111 16.98 -7.35 2.92
N ASN A 112 16.63 -6.33 3.70
CA ASN A 112 16.90 -6.24 5.13
C ASN A 112 16.25 -7.39 5.93
N PHE A 113 15.18 -8.00 5.42
CA PHE A 113 14.52 -9.17 5.99
C PHE A 113 14.76 -10.39 5.07
N PRO A 114 15.73 -11.28 5.38
CA PRO A 114 16.10 -12.39 4.50
C PRO A 114 14.93 -13.31 4.13
N ASP A 115 14.00 -13.49 5.06
CA ASP A 115 12.78 -14.28 4.90
C ASP A 115 11.83 -13.74 3.81
N GLU A 116 11.94 -12.45 3.46
CA GLU A 116 11.14 -11.82 2.41
C GLU A 116 11.71 -12.07 1.01
N MET A 117 12.92 -12.64 0.92
CA MET A 117 13.59 -12.95 -0.35
C MET A 117 13.19 -14.33 -0.90
N VAL A 118 12.40 -15.10 -0.14
CA VAL A 118 11.94 -16.42 -0.57
C VAL A 118 10.78 -16.26 -1.55
N GLU A 119 11.01 -16.66 -2.80
CA GLU A 119 10.04 -16.48 -3.88
C GLU A 119 8.97 -17.56 -3.93
N LEU A 120 9.28 -18.79 -3.47
CA LEU A 120 8.38 -19.93 -3.52
C LEU A 120 7.02 -19.59 -2.86
N ASP A 121 5.92 -19.87 -3.57
CA ASP A 121 4.53 -19.64 -3.14
C ASP A 121 4.24 -18.20 -2.69
N ALA A 122 4.97 -17.22 -3.25
CA ALA A 122 4.94 -15.82 -2.86
C ALA A 122 5.26 -15.57 -1.37
N ILE A 123 5.86 -16.54 -0.66
CA ILE A 123 5.92 -16.51 0.81
C ILE A 123 6.66 -15.28 1.34
N GLY A 124 7.74 -14.86 0.66
CA GLY A 124 8.50 -13.68 1.05
C GLY A 124 7.68 -12.39 0.95
N VAL A 125 6.87 -12.27 -0.10
CA VAL A 125 5.97 -11.13 -0.32
C VAL A 125 4.81 -11.15 0.69
N LYS A 126 4.26 -12.33 1.01
CA LYS A 126 3.25 -12.48 2.08
C LYS A 126 3.79 -12.07 3.45
N LYS A 127 5.05 -12.43 3.78
CA LYS A 127 5.72 -12.00 5.01
C LYS A 127 5.93 -10.47 5.04
N ALA A 128 6.32 -9.87 3.92
CA ALA A 128 6.43 -8.42 3.81
C ALA A 128 5.08 -7.72 4.05
N ALA A 129 3.99 -8.26 3.48
CA ALA A 129 2.64 -7.76 3.71
C ALA A 129 2.20 -7.87 5.16
N GLN A 130 2.47 -8.99 5.83
CA GLN A 130 2.17 -9.16 7.26
C GLN A 130 2.96 -8.16 8.13
N ARG A 131 4.28 -8.01 7.87
CA ARG A 131 5.12 -7.03 8.58
C ARG A 131 4.60 -5.61 8.40
N LYS A 132 4.23 -5.23 7.18
CA LYS A 132 3.78 -3.87 6.86
C LYS A 132 2.36 -3.60 7.31
N ALA A 133 1.46 -4.58 7.29
CA ALA A 133 0.14 -4.47 7.91
C ALA A 133 0.25 -4.23 9.42
N LEU A 134 1.18 -4.90 10.11
CA LEU A 134 1.48 -4.63 11.51
C LEU A 134 2.06 -3.22 11.71
N HIS A 135 3.05 -2.82 10.90
CA HIS A 135 3.72 -1.53 11.04
C HIS A 135 2.82 -0.32 10.71
N GLU A 136 2.00 -0.39 9.66
CA GLU A 136 1.17 0.74 9.21
C GLU A 136 -0.18 0.79 9.93
N LEU A 137 -0.82 -0.37 10.15
CA LEU A 137 -2.20 -0.46 10.63
C LEU A 137 -2.34 -1.12 11.99
N GLY A 138 -1.26 -1.69 12.56
CA GLY A 138 -1.32 -2.41 13.83
C GLY A 138 -1.92 -3.82 13.74
N ILE A 139 -2.16 -4.33 12.53
CA ILE A 139 -2.82 -5.63 12.33
C ILE A 139 -1.85 -6.75 12.70
N LYS A 140 -2.15 -7.42 13.82
CA LYS A 140 -1.34 -8.52 14.36
C LYS A 140 -1.49 -9.79 13.51
N ALA A 141 -0.46 -10.63 13.54
CA ALA A 141 -0.41 -11.89 12.79
C ALA A 141 -1.60 -12.83 13.10
N ASP A 142 -2.17 -12.74 14.30
CA ASP A 142 -3.36 -13.51 14.70
C ASP A 142 -4.59 -13.18 13.84
N PHE A 143 -4.70 -11.94 13.35
CA PHE A 143 -5.77 -11.50 12.44
C PHE A 143 -5.41 -11.70 10.96
N LEU A 144 -4.12 -11.78 10.65
CA LEU A 144 -3.61 -11.89 9.28
C LEU A 144 -2.55 -13.00 9.19
N PRO A 145 -2.90 -14.27 9.44
CA PRO A 145 -1.95 -15.36 9.32
C PRO A 145 -1.55 -15.58 7.86
N LEU A 146 -0.30 -15.98 7.61
CA LEU A 146 0.23 -16.16 6.25
C LEU A 146 -0.60 -17.14 5.40
N SER A 147 -1.22 -18.14 6.03
CA SER A 147 -2.11 -19.11 5.39
C SER A 147 -3.40 -18.50 4.84
N ARG A 148 -3.79 -17.30 5.29
CA ARG A 148 -4.96 -16.56 4.79
C ARG A 148 -4.59 -15.43 3.84
N ILE A 149 -3.31 -15.18 3.59
CA ILE A 149 -2.84 -14.25 2.57
C ILE A 149 -2.70 -15.02 1.26
N ASN A 150 -3.60 -14.74 0.32
CA ASN A 150 -3.68 -15.41 -0.97
C ASN A 150 -3.03 -14.55 -2.04
N PHE A 151 -2.15 -15.16 -2.84
CA PHE A 151 -1.53 -14.49 -3.99
C PHE A 151 -2.38 -14.74 -5.23
N LEU A 152 -2.86 -13.68 -5.88
CA LEU A 152 -3.78 -13.77 -7.01
C LEU A 152 -3.15 -13.35 -8.35
N GLY A 153 -1.87 -13.02 -8.38
CA GLY A 153 -1.18 -12.62 -9.61
C GLY A 153 -0.43 -11.30 -9.47
N ARG A 154 0.13 -10.83 -10.59
CA ARG A 154 1.01 -9.67 -10.66
C ARG A 154 0.50 -8.63 -11.64
N VAL A 155 0.79 -7.37 -11.34
CA VAL A 155 0.49 -6.24 -12.20
C VAL A 155 1.73 -5.39 -12.37
N LEU A 156 2.12 -5.11 -13.61
CA LEU A 156 3.15 -4.13 -13.93
C LEU A 156 2.49 -2.78 -14.19
N TYR A 157 2.91 -1.76 -13.45
CA TYR A 157 2.42 -0.40 -13.60
C TYR A 157 3.51 0.64 -13.30
N ALA A 158 3.28 1.86 -13.78
CA ALA A 158 4.09 3.02 -13.42
C ALA A 158 3.18 4.22 -13.17
N ALA A 159 3.52 5.05 -12.18
CA ALA A 159 2.75 6.24 -11.84
C ALA A 159 3.65 7.37 -11.35
N THR A 160 3.44 8.58 -11.86
CA THR A 160 4.11 9.78 -11.36
C THR A 160 3.46 10.24 -10.06
N ASN A 161 4.24 10.85 -9.16
CA ASN A 161 3.75 11.26 -7.86
C ASN A 161 2.67 12.35 -7.95
N GLU A 162 1.65 12.23 -7.08
CA GLU A 162 0.59 13.22 -6.89
C GLU A 162 0.62 13.73 -5.44
N PRO A 163 0.55 15.06 -5.19
CA PRO A 163 0.40 16.13 -6.18
C PRO A 163 1.66 16.34 -7.03
N PHE A 164 1.47 16.72 -8.30
CA PHE A 164 2.56 16.90 -9.29
C PHE A 164 3.62 17.93 -8.89
N SER A 165 3.34 18.79 -7.90
CA SER A 165 4.32 19.71 -7.31
C SER A 165 5.49 18.99 -6.62
N GLN A 166 5.39 17.67 -6.39
CA GLN A 166 6.44 16.83 -5.82
C GLN A 166 6.93 15.76 -6.82
N ASN A 167 7.36 16.20 -8.00
CA ASN A 167 7.83 15.35 -9.11
C ASN A 167 9.19 14.64 -8.88
N LYS A 168 9.71 14.62 -7.65
CA LYS A 168 10.99 13.97 -7.33
C LYS A 168 10.89 12.45 -7.26
N PHE A 169 9.67 11.94 -7.01
CA PHE A 169 9.41 10.53 -6.83
C PHE A 169 8.35 10.03 -7.82
N ALA A 170 8.34 8.73 -8.08
CA ALA A 170 7.37 7.99 -8.87
C ALA A 170 7.35 6.53 -8.41
N GLU A 171 6.37 5.77 -8.90
CA GLU A 171 6.33 4.31 -8.80
C GLU A 171 6.57 3.69 -10.18
N HIS A 172 7.25 2.55 -10.17
CA HIS A 172 7.41 1.65 -11.31
C HIS A 172 7.62 0.25 -10.75
N GLU A 173 6.56 -0.55 -10.76
CA GLU A 173 6.47 -1.73 -9.91
C GLU A 173 5.94 -2.95 -10.65
N VAL A 174 6.50 -4.12 -10.34
CA VAL A 174 5.79 -5.40 -10.45
C VAL A 174 5.10 -5.64 -9.11
N ASP A 175 3.81 -5.33 -9.06
CA ASP A 175 3.00 -5.37 -7.85
C ASP A 175 2.28 -6.72 -7.70
N TYR A 176 2.54 -7.39 -6.59
CA TYR A 176 1.89 -8.62 -6.17
C TYR A 176 0.52 -8.35 -5.55
N ILE A 177 -0.53 -8.89 -6.16
CA ILE A 177 -1.88 -8.80 -5.64
C ILE A 177 -2.09 -9.84 -4.55
N LEU A 178 -2.23 -9.37 -3.31
CA LEU A 178 -2.47 -10.20 -2.13
C LEU A 178 -3.88 -9.94 -1.58
N VAL A 179 -4.65 -11.00 -1.34
CA VAL A 179 -6.01 -10.89 -0.79
C VAL A 179 -6.15 -11.73 0.47
N SER A 180 -6.77 -11.15 1.49
CA SER A 180 -7.16 -11.85 2.71
C SER A 180 -8.57 -11.45 3.10
N VAL A 181 -9.34 -12.40 3.62
CA VAL A 181 -10.62 -12.13 4.28
C VAL A 181 -10.47 -12.45 5.75
N LEU A 182 -10.80 -11.49 6.61
CA LEU A 182 -10.76 -11.68 8.06
C LEU A 182 -11.65 -12.86 8.47
N ASP A 183 -11.14 -13.65 9.40
CA ASP A 183 -11.93 -14.72 10.01
C ASP A 183 -13.07 -14.11 10.85
N PRO A 184 -14.35 -14.41 10.53
CA PRO A 184 -15.47 -13.89 11.30
C PRO A 184 -15.35 -14.17 12.80
N VAL A 185 -14.84 -15.34 13.19
CA VAL A 185 -14.68 -15.74 14.60
C VAL A 185 -13.63 -14.88 15.28
N ALA A 186 -12.52 -14.59 14.59
CA ALA A 186 -11.48 -13.71 15.11
C ALA A 186 -11.97 -12.26 15.26
N THR A 187 -12.94 -11.82 14.45
CA THR A 187 -13.46 -10.44 14.46
C THR A 187 -14.60 -10.18 15.47
N GLN A 188 -15.35 -11.20 15.90
CA GLN A 188 -16.51 -11.04 16.79
C GLN A 188 -16.15 -10.50 18.19
N ASN A 189 -14.93 -10.74 18.66
CA ASN A 189 -14.47 -10.36 20.01
C ASN A 189 -13.51 -9.16 20.03
N THR A 190 -13.24 -8.54 18.87
CA THR A 190 -12.00 -7.76 18.68
C THR A 190 -12.15 -6.41 17.98
N ASN A 191 -13.39 -5.89 17.84
CA ASN A 191 -13.62 -4.56 17.26
C ASN A 191 -12.80 -3.43 17.93
N THR A 192 -12.25 -3.63 19.13
CA THR A 192 -11.38 -2.66 19.81
C THR A 192 -9.87 -2.84 19.58
N ASN A 193 -9.39 -4.00 19.10
CA ASN A 193 -7.94 -4.34 19.07
C ASN A 193 -7.41 -4.72 17.68
N LEU A 194 -8.22 -4.67 16.63
CA LEU A 194 -7.79 -5.01 15.27
C LEU A 194 -6.81 -3.98 14.67
N LEU A 195 -7.05 -2.70 14.93
CA LEU A 195 -6.31 -1.58 14.34
C LEU A 195 -5.62 -0.75 15.42
N GLU A 196 -4.31 -0.58 15.27
CA GLU A 196 -3.46 0.33 16.05
C GLU A 196 -2.63 1.15 15.04
N VAL A 197 -3.29 2.12 14.41
CA VAL A 197 -2.77 2.84 13.24
C VAL A 197 -1.52 3.65 13.58
N ASN A 198 -0.48 3.54 12.74
CA ASN A 198 0.71 4.36 12.86
C ASN A 198 0.51 5.72 12.15
N PRO A 199 0.44 6.86 12.88
CA PRO A 199 0.14 8.17 12.30
C PRO A 199 1.23 8.69 11.35
N ASP A 200 2.46 8.16 11.43
CA ASP A 200 3.53 8.51 10.49
C ASP A 200 3.31 7.88 9.10
N GLU A 201 2.48 6.85 9.00
CA GLU A 201 2.21 6.10 7.76
C GLU A 201 0.79 6.35 7.24
N VAL A 202 -0.19 6.43 8.14
CA VAL A 202 -1.62 6.45 7.83
C VAL A 202 -2.32 7.55 8.62
N SER A 203 -3.10 8.39 7.93
CA SER A 203 -3.87 9.48 8.55
C SER A 203 -5.32 9.13 8.84
N ASP A 204 -5.87 8.13 8.15
CA ASP A 204 -7.26 7.70 8.32
C ASP A 204 -7.46 6.27 7.77
N VAL A 205 -8.51 5.58 8.22
CA VAL A 205 -8.88 4.23 7.75
C VAL A 205 -10.39 4.13 7.58
N ARG A 206 -10.84 3.36 6.59
CA ARG A 206 -12.27 3.17 6.33
C ARG A 206 -12.54 1.79 5.78
N TRP A 207 -13.62 1.17 6.24
CA TRP A 207 -14.22 0.02 5.59
C TRP A 207 -15.22 0.50 4.54
N VAL A 208 -15.08 0.01 3.32
CA VAL A 208 -15.85 0.46 2.15
C VAL A 208 -16.49 -0.74 1.49
N SER A 209 -17.80 -0.67 1.23
CA SER A 209 -18.53 -1.68 0.46
C SER A 209 -18.32 -1.54 -1.06
N LEU A 210 -18.66 -2.57 -1.84
CA LEU A 210 -18.53 -2.51 -3.30
C LEU A 210 -19.39 -1.39 -3.89
N ASP A 211 -20.64 -1.27 -3.42
CA ASP A 211 -21.57 -0.22 -3.87
C ASP A 211 -21.03 1.18 -3.57
N GLU A 212 -20.49 1.40 -2.36
CA GLU A 212 -19.81 2.66 -2.04
C GLU A 212 -18.63 2.90 -2.98
N PHE A 213 -17.84 1.86 -3.31
CA PHE A 213 -16.70 1.96 -4.23
C PHE A 213 -17.10 2.25 -5.68
N GLU A 214 -18.14 1.60 -6.20
CA GLU A 214 -18.61 1.82 -7.57
C GLU A 214 -19.30 3.17 -7.74
N SER A 215 -19.92 3.69 -6.68
CA SER A 215 -20.43 5.06 -6.67
C SER A 215 -19.31 6.11 -6.87
N MET A 216 -18.05 5.76 -6.55
CA MET A 216 -16.87 6.61 -6.79
C MET A 216 -16.50 6.73 -8.27
N GLU A 217 -16.77 5.69 -9.08
CA GLU A 217 -16.50 5.66 -10.53
C GLU A 217 -17.39 6.64 -11.29
N HIS A 218 -18.63 6.82 -10.82
CA HIS A 218 -19.68 7.58 -11.49
C HIS A 218 -19.76 9.06 -11.05
N PHE A 219 -18.90 9.51 -10.13
CA PHE A 219 -18.95 10.87 -9.60
C PHE A 219 -18.41 11.88 -10.62
N SER A 220 -19.34 12.61 -11.26
CA SER A 220 -19.05 13.74 -12.15
C SER A 220 -18.87 15.04 -11.34
N PRO A 221 -17.91 15.92 -11.66
CA PRO A 221 -17.67 17.17 -10.93
C PRO A 221 -18.86 18.15 -10.90
N ASN A 222 -19.91 17.91 -11.71
CA ASN A 222 -21.05 18.81 -11.88
C ASN A 222 -22.25 18.52 -10.94
N TYR A 223 -22.16 17.57 -10.01
CA TYR A 223 -23.23 17.31 -9.03
C TYR A 223 -23.06 18.15 -7.74
N THR A 224 -23.57 19.38 -7.75
CA THR A 224 -23.44 20.36 -6.65
C THR A 224 -24.59 20.38 -5.63
N ASN A 225 -25.50 19.40 -5.63
CA ASN A 225 -26.66 19.42 -4.71
C ASN A 225 -26.78 18.15 -3.88
N LEU A 226 -25.88 17.97 -2.89
CA LEU A 226 -26.09 17.03 -1.79
C LEU A 226 -25.77 17.71 -0.45
N SER A 227 -26.55 17.32 0.56
CA SER A 227 -26.56 17.81 1.95
C SER A 227 -25.15 17.95 2.56
N PRO A 228 -24.88 18.98 3.40
CA PRO A 228 -23.56 19.25 4.00
C PRO A 228 -23.04 18.21 5.00
N THR A 229 -23.75 17.10 5.20
CA THR A 229 -23.36 16.04 6.15
C THR A 229 -22.43 14.98 5.55
N ALA A 230 -21.99 15.14 4.30
CA ALA A 230 -21.15 14.18 3.62
C ALA A 230 -19.75 14.71 3.28
N ASN A 231 -18.93 14.86 4.32
CA ASN A 231 -17.53 15.30 4.24
C ASN A 231 -16.55 14.18 3.81
N ALA A 232 -17.00 13.07 3.20
CA ALA A 232 -16.20 11.84 3.15
C ALA A 232 -16.40 10.94 1.92
N TYR A 233 -16.84 11.44 0.77
CA TYR A 233 -16.86 10.61 -0.43
C TYR A 233 -15.44 10.51 -1.02
N LEU A 234 -14.93 9.28 -1.11
CA LEU A 234 -13.75 8.95 -1.89
C LEU A 234 -14.08 9.29 -3.36
N CYS A 235 -13.46 10.31 -3.91
CA CYS A 235 -13.57 10.63 -5.34
C CYS A 235 -12.32 10.12 -6.07
N LYS A 236 -12.41 9.97 -7.40
CA LYS A 236 -11.28 9.51 -8.23
C LYS A 236 -10.00 10.32 -7.95
N SER A 237 -10.09 11.64 -7.81
CA SER A 237 -8.94 12.51 -7.51
C SER A 237 -8.32 12.31 -6.12
N ASN A 238 -9.01 11.62 -5.20
CA ASN A 238 -8.57 11.42 -3.83
C ASN A 238 -8.04 10.01 -3.56
N ILE A 239 -8.02 9.13 -4.57
CA ILE A 239 -7.40 7.81 -4.51
C ILE A 239 -6.08 7.77 -5.30
N THR A 240 -5.17 6.88 -4.92
CA THR A 240 -3.87 6.68 -5.58
C THR A 240 -4.01 6.26 -7.04
N PRO A 241 -3.09 6.65 -7.95
CA PRO A 241 -3.07 6.20 -9.34
C PRO A 241 -3.18 4.68 -9.53
N TRP A 242 -2.48 3.92 -8.69
CA TRP A 242 -2.58 2.46 -8.64
C TRP A 242 -4.03 1.97 -8.51
N LEU A 243 -4.73 2.45 -7.48
CA LEU A 243 -6.12 2.07 -7.20
C LEU A 243 -7.08 2.53 -8.32
N ARG A 244 -6.83 3.68 -8.95
CA ARG A 244 -7.55 4.11 -10.16
C ARG A 244 -7.38 3.11 -11.29
N GLY A 245 -6.15 2.66 -11.52
CA GLY A 245 -5.82 1.65 -12.52
C GLY A 245 -6.56 0.34 -12.30
N LEU A 246 -6.62 -0.15 -11.05
CA LEU A 246 -7.38 -1.35 -10.72
C LEU A 246 -8.90 -1.17 -10.92
N LEU A 247 -9.43 0.01 -10.61
CA LEU A 247 -10.83 0.34 -10.82
C LEU A 247 -11.16 0.38 -12.33
N THR A 248 -10.45 1.20 -13.11
CA THR A 248 -10.71 1.42 -14.54
C THR A 248 -10.47 0.16 -15.38
N SER A 249 -9.52 -0.70 -15.00
CA SER A 249 -9.31 -2.00 -15.66
C SER A 249 -10.33 -3.08 -15.27
N GLY A 250 -11.19 -2.82 -14.29
CA GLY A 250 -12.13 -3.78 -13.72
C GLY A 250 -11.46 -4.87 -12.86
N LEU A 251 -10.15 -4.78 -12.59
CA LEU A 251 -9.44 -5.72 -11.74
C LEU A 251 -9.98 -5.70 -10.30
N LEU A 252 -10.32 -4.53 -9.78
CA LEU A 252 -10.85 -4.41 -8.42
C LEU A 252 -12.18 -5.18 -8.25
N ARG A 253 -13.08 -5.11 -9.25
CA ARG A 253 -14.34 -5.87 -9.25
C ARG A 253 -14.08 -7.38 -9.25
N LYS A 254 -13.06 -7.83 -9.99
CA LYS A 254 -12.64 -9.24 -10.00
C LYS A 254 -12.07 -9.67 -8.64
N LEU A 255 -11.33 -8.80 -7.95
CA LEU A 255 -10.83 -9.07 -6.59
C LEU A 255 -11.98 -9.23 -5.60
N TRP A 256 -12.99 -8.38 -5.69
CA TRP A 256 -14.20 -8.48 -4.87
C TRP A 256 -14.93 -9.81 -5.09
N SER A 257 -15.13 -10.16 -6.37
CA SER A 257 -15.80 -11.41 -6.76
C SER A 257 -15.04 -12.65 -6.24
N TRP A 258 -13.71 -12.62 -6.29
CA TRP A 258 -12.87 -13.68 -5.72
C TRP A 258 -13.04 -13.75 -4.20
N ALA A 259 -12.98 -12.61 -3.50
CA ALA A 259 -13.13 -12.55 -2.05
C ALA A 259 -14.49 -13.11 -1.59
N GLU A 260 -15.57 -12.74 -2.28
CA GLU A 260 -16.92 -13.27 -2.00
C GLU A 260 -17.01 -14.79 -2.20
N ALA A 261 -16.47 -15.29 -3.31
CA ALA A 261 -16.45 -16.72 -3.60
C ALA A 261 -15.60 -17.51 -2.59
N SER A 262 -14.49 -16.93 -2.11
CA SER A 262 -13.64 -17.56 -1.09
C SER A 262 -14.36 -17.73 0.26
N CYS A 263 -15.47 -17.02 0.49
CA CYS A 263 -16.23 -17.06 1.74
C CYS A 263 -17.43 -18.00 1.70
N SER A 264 -17.84 -18.53 0.53
CA SER A 264 -19.13 -19.22 0.36
C SER A 264 -19.04 -20.75 0.28
N ASP A 265 -17.85 -21.34 0.52
CA ASP A 265 -17.57 -22.78 0.40
C ASP A 265 -17.97 -23.40 -0.97
N GLN A 266 -18.32 -22.54 -1.94
CA GLN A 266 -18.50 -22.91 -3.33
C GLN A 266 -17.10 -22.99 -3.94
N SER A 267 -16.75 -24.18 -4.42
CA SER A 267 -15.47 -24.51 -5.06
C SER A 267 -14.94 -23.35 -5.92
N GLN A 268 -13.92 -22.66 -5.41
CA GLN A 268 -13.02 -21.71 -6.08
C GLN A 268 -13.67 -20.88 -7.21
N GLY A 269 -14.25 -19.73 -6.86
CA GLY A 269 -14.42 -18.65 -7.82
C GLY A 269 -13.04 -18.27 -8.35
N ARG A 270 -12.66 -18.76 -9.54
CA ARG A 270 -11.33 -18.53 -10.10
C ARG A 270 -11.15 -17.04 -10.34
N PHE A 271 -10.17 -16.42 -9.68
CA PHE A 271 -9.57 -15.21 -10.25
C PHE A 271 -8.95 -15.68 -11.57
N LEU A 272 -9.26 -15.00 -12.68
CA LEU A 272 -8.86 -15.41 -14.04
C LEU A 272 -7.35 -15.71 -14.18
N ILE A 273 -6.55 -15.28 -13.20
CA ILE A 273 -5.10 -15.41 -13.14
C ILE A 273 -4.66 -15.83 -11.72
N GLU A 274 -5.34 -16.77 -11.06
CA GLU A 274 -4.66 -17.48 -9.97
C GLU A 274 -3.39 -18.11 -10.57
N ASP A 275 -2.25 -17.49 -10.28
CA ASP A 275 -0.95 -17.95 -10.73
C ASP A 275 -0.50 -19.11 -9.84
N ASN A 276 -1.25 -20.21 -9.95
CA ASN A 276 -1.07 -21.44 -9.20
C ASN A 276 0.24 -22.17 -9.56
N PHE A 277 0.97 -21.67 -10.58
CA PHE A 277 2.20 -22.29 -11.10
C PHE A 277 3.41 -21.36 -11.07
N TRP A 278 3.29 -20.16 -10.49
CA TRP A 278 4.37 -19.18 -10.47
C TRP A 278 4.88 -18.83 -11.90
N ASP A 279 3.97 -18.76 -12.85
CA ASP A 279 4.23 -18.43 -14.26
C ASP A 279 4.56 -16.95 -14.40
N ARG A 280 5.86 -16.64 -14.45
CA ARG A 280 6.43 -15.29 -14.63
C ARG A 280 5.95 -14.56 -15.88
N ASN A 281 5.32 -15.23 -16.83
CA ASN A 281 4.75 -14.60 -18.01
C ASN A 281 3.33 -14.07 -17.77
N ARG A 282 2.72 -14.36 -16.62
CA ARG A 282 1.37 -13.90 -16.25
C ARG A 282 1.43 -12.63 -15.43
N ILE A 283 1.77 -11.55 -16.10
CA ILE A 283 1.77 -10.20 -15.53
C ILE A 283 0.75 -9.36 -16.30
N ILE A 284 -0.19 -8.73 -15.59
CA ILE A 284 -1.14 -7.79 -16.18
C ILE A 284 -0.43 -6.45 -16.32
N HIS A 285 -0.57 -5.78 -17.46
CA HIS A 285 0.00 -4.45 -17.66
C HIS A 285 -1.09 -3.39 -17.52
N LEU A 286 -0.91 -2.44 -16.61
CA LEU A 286 -1.71 -1.22 -16.58
C LEU A 286 -1.04 -0.14 -17.42
N SER A 287 -1.82 0.45 -18.33
CA SER A 287 -1.35 1.56 -19.15
C SER A 287 -1.32 2.86 -18.35
N ALA A 288 -0.55 3.84 -18.84
CA ALA A 288 -0.55 5.19 -18.27
C ALA A 288 -1.95 5.84 -18.25
N LYS A 289 -2.85 5.43 -19.16
CA LYS A 289 -4.23 5.90 -19.21
C LYS A 289 -5.08 5.30 -18.09
N ASP A 290 -4.79 4.07 -17.67
CA ASP A 290 -5.57 3.39 -16.62
C ASP A 290 -5.33 4.05 -15.25
N VAL A 291 -4.09 4.50 -14.99
CA VAL A 291 -3.68 5.06 -13.69
C VAL A 291 -3.95 6.56 -13.53
N GLN A 292 -4.41 7.25 -14.57
CA GLN A 292 -4.79 8.68 -14.52
C GLN A 292 -6.19 8.88 -13.94
#